data_AF-A0A3S0DRR2-F1
#
_entry.id   AF-A0A3S0DRR2-F1
#
_cell.length_a   1.000
_cell.length_b   1.000
_cell.length_c   1.000
_cell.angle_alpha   90.00
_cell.angle_beta   90.00
_cell.angle_gamma   90.00
#
_symmetry.space_group_name_H-M   'P 1'
#
loop_
_entity.id
_entity.type
_entity.pdbx_description
1 polymer ?
#
loop_
_entity_poly.entity_id
_entity_poly.type
_entity_poly.pdbx_seq_one_letter_code
_entity_poly.pdbx_strand_id
1 'polypeptide(L)'
;MYNLLVSGRDGTWDGSPWTIEASRCVCEYTDKEISRKFEALDAGAINELKKLPCIFAYETPSNTPPQFGVLTDITKRQGQVRLEYELQPVQPFLSAKDLVTYSFELDIGKWELNRTHWAVKEVNLAKELRATGITLPPWVRDISRAVDITTHVFDVGLSFPGEARATVEAVAAELERRLGPNSYFYDNNYVSQLARPSLDNLLQDLYRNRSKLIVVFIGGDYQRKEWCGIEFRAIKEILMERDHGRIMFVRTDDGPVEGVFKTDGYVDARRFTPAQIAGFIEERVRLLG
;
A
#
# COMPACT_ATOMS: atom_id res chain seq x y z
N MET A 1 0.34 3.13 -7.04
CA MET A 1 0.38 3.48 -8.48
C MET A 1 1.10 4.80 -8.69
N TYR A 2 1.75 4.97 -9.84
CA TYR A 2 2.33 6.25 -10.28
C TYR A 2 2.22 6.39 -11.81
N ASN A 3 2.29 7.61 -12.33
CA ASN A 3 2.37 7.90 -13.76
C ASN A 3 3.83 7.95 -14.20
N LEU A 4 4.19 7.16 -15.22
CA LEU A 4 5.46 7.28 -15.93
C LEU A 4 5.20 7.97 -17.28
N LEU A 5 5.78 9.16 -17.47
CA LEU A 5 5.69 9.89 -18.73
C LEU A 5 7.08 9.93 -19.35
N VAL A 6 7.22 9.39 -20.56
CA VAL A 6 8.50 9.33 -21.28
C VAL A 6 8.41 10.19 -22.54
N SER A 7 9.34 11.11 -22.72
CA SER A 7 9.46 11.93 -23.93
C SER A 7 10.78 11.69 -24.67
N GLY A 8 10.71 11.51 -25.98
CA GLY A 8 11.88 11.45 -26.85
C GLY A 8 12.46 12.82 -27.21
N ARG A 9 11.86 13.91 -26.73
CA ARG A 9 12.32 15.28 -26.98
C ARG A 9 12.92 15.89 -25.72
N ASP A 10 14.20 16.23 -25.79
CA ASP A 10 14.89 16.96 -24.73
C ASP A 10 14.20 18.31 -24.46
N GLY A 11 14.17 18.72 -23.18
CA GLY A 11 13.51 19.95 -22.76
C GLY A 11 11.97 19.91 -22.76
N THR A 12 11.34 18.74 -22.96
CA THR A 12 9.86 18.63 -22.88
C THR A 12 9.30 19.07 -21.53
N TRP A 13 9.99 18.75 -20.43
CA TRP A 13 9.54 19.01 -19.07
C TRP A 13 9.99 20.39 -18.57
N ASP A 14 9.62 21.43 -19.31
CA ASP A 14 9.95 22.83 -19.03
C ASP A 14 8.81 23.62 -18.35
N GLY A 15 7.69 22.95 -18.05
CA GLY A 15 6.47 23.56 -17.51
C GLY A 15 5.41 23.86 -18.58
N SER A 16 5.73 23.67 -19.87
CA SER A 16 4.74 23.78 -20.94
C SER A 16 3.84 22.53 -21.00
N PRO A 17 2.54 22.67 -21.33
CA PRO A 17 1.67 21.53 -21.53
C PRO A 17 2.21 20.56 -22.59
N TRP A 18 2.08 19.26 -22.31
CA TRP A 18 2.56 18.21 -23.20
C TRP A 18 1.38 17.56 -23.93
N THR A 19 1.58 17.14 -25.18
CA THR A 19 0.53 16.53 -26.00
C THR A 19 1.02 15.23 -26.61
N ILE A 20 0.16 14.21 -26.58
CA ILE A 20 0.47 12.87 -27.04
C ILE A 20 -0.77 12.21 -27.67
N GLU A 21 -0.57 11.28 -28.59
CA GLU A 21 -1.63 10.48 -29.20
C GLU A 21 -2.35 9.64 -28.14
N ALA A 22 -3.68 9.59 -28.19
CA ALA A 22 -4.49 8.86 -27.22
C ALA A 22 -4.16 7.35 -27.17
N SER A 23 -3.70 6.76 -28.29
CA SER A 23 -3.25 5.36 -28.35
C SER A 23 -2.01 5.07 -27.50
N ARG A 24 -1.23 6.10 -27.16
CA ARG A 24 0.00 6.02 -26.36
C ARG A 24 -0.22 6.45 -24.90
N CYS A 25 -1.47 6.72 -24.51
CA CYS A 25 -1.85 7.20 -23.19
C CYS A 25 -2.48 6.07 -22.38
N VAL A 26 -1.81 5.64 -21.30
CA VAL A 26 -2.32 4.65 -20.33
C VAL A 26 -2.74 3.33 -20.99
N CYS A 27 -2.09 2.98 -22.10
CA CYS A 27 -2.32 1.75 -22.87
C CYS A 27 -0.98 1.06 -23.16
N GLU A 28 0.02 1.82 -23.59
CA GLU A 28 1.37 1.28 -23.81
C GLU A 28 2.04 1.02 -22.45
N TYR A 29 2.64 -0.16 -22.29
CA TYR A 29 3.41 -0.58 -21.11
C TYR A 29 2.66 -0.50 -19.76
N THR A 30 1.34 -0.43 -19.81
CA THR A 30 0.44 -0.44 -18.64
C THR A 30 -0.22 -1.82 -18.56
N ASP A 31 -0.42 -2.37 -17.35
CA ASP A 31 -1.14 -3.63 -17.19
C ASP A 31 -2.54 -3.57 -17.83
N LYS A 32 -3.06 -4.70 -18.30
CA LYS A 32 -4.33 -4.76 -19.03
C LYS A 32 -5.53 -4.32 -18.18
N GLU A 33 -5.53 -4.63 -16.88
CA GLU A 33 -6.63 -4.25 -15.99
C GLU A 33 -6.60 -2.75 -15.70
N ILE A 34 -5.40 -2.19 -15.50
CA ILE A 34 -5.18 -0.76 -15.30
C ILE A 34 -5.51 0.03 -16.57
N SER A 35 -5.10 -0.46 -17.73
CA SER A 35 -5.41 0.15 -19.02
C SER A 35 -6.93 0.22 -19.21
N ARG A 36 -7.65 -0.88 -18.97
CA ARG A 36 -9.12 -0.92 -19.06
C ARG A 36 -9.79 0.10 -18.12
N LYS A 37 -9.21 0.36 -16.96
CA LYS A 37 -9.72 1.33 -15.99
C LYS A 37 -9.55 2.79 -16.47
N PHE A 38 -8.47 3.10 -17.19
CA PHE A 38 -8.07 4.48 -17.45
C PHE A 38 -8.09 4.90 -18.93
N GLU A 39 -8.13 3.98 -19.91
CA GLU A 39 -8.07 4.26 -21.36
C GLU A 39 -9.18 5.20 -21.85
N ALA A 40 -10.35 5.13 -21.20
CA ALA A 40 -11.48 5.97 -21.53
C ALA A 40 -11.18 7.45 -21.29
N LEU A 41 -10.34 7.74 -20.29
CA LEU A 41 -10.07 9.09 -19.74
C LEU A 41 -11.38 9.84 -19.47
N ASP A 42 -12.34 9.16 -18.82
CA ASP A 42 -13.54 9.81 -18.29
C ASP A 42 -13.22 10.67 -17.05
N ALA A 43 -14.22 11.37 -16.52
CA ALA A 43 -14.02 12.26 -15.38
C ALA A 43 -13.52 11.54 -14.11
N GLY A 44 -13.91 10.28 -13.90
CA GLY A 44 -13.44 9.49 -12.77
C GLY A 44 -11.97 9.08 -12.94
N ALA A 45 -11.65 8.53 -14.11
CA ALA A 45 -10.29 8.17 -14.50
C ALA A 45 -9.33 9.36 -14.40
N ILE A 46 -9.71 10.52 -14.95
CA ILE A 46 -8.90 11.75 -14.90
C ILE A 46 -8.66 12.19 -13.45
N ASN A 47 -9.70 12.17 -12.61
CA ASN A 47 -9.56 12.56 -11.21
C ASN A 47 -8.65 11.62 -10.41
N GLU A 48 -8.61 10.34 -10.74
CA GLU A 48 -7.67 9.40 -10.13
C GLU A 48 -6.24 9.62 -10.64
N LEU A 49 -6.04 9.73 -11.96
CA LEU A 49 -4.73 9.92 -12.57
C LEU A 49 -4.04 11.21 -12.10
N LYS A 50 -4.81 12.29 -11.89
CA LYS A 50 -4.32 13.57 -11.33
C LYS A 50 -3.83 13.46 -9.89
N LYS A 51 -4.32 12.48 -9.13
CA LYS A 51 -3.85 12.26 -7.75
C LYS A 51 -2.51 11.53 -7.74
N LEU A 52 -2.19 10.75 -8.77
CA LEU A 52 -0.99 9.92 -8.74
C LEU A 52 0.31 10.74 -8.87
N PRO A 53 1.39 10.35 -8.17
CA PRO A 53 2.71 10.91 -8.40
C PRO A 53 3.19 10.63 -9.84
N CYS A 54 3.99 11.52 -10.39
CA CYS A 54 4.51 11.41 -11.75
C CYS A 54 6.04 11.38 -11.76
N ILE A 55 6.60 10.47 -12.58
CA ILE A 55 7.98 10.54 -13.05
C ILE A 55 7.95 11.03 -14.50
N PHE A 56 8.54 12.19 -14.72
CA PHE A 56 8.74 12.79 -16.03
C PHE A 56 10.13 12.44 -16.53
N ALA A 57 10.21 11.42 -17.38
CA ALA A 57 11.45 10.86 -17.89
C ALA A 57 11.68 11.21 -19.36
N TYR A 58 12.89 10.92 -19.82
CA TYR A 58 13.28 11.04 -21.22
C TYR A 58 13.61 9.66 -21.77
N GLU A 59 13.54 9.52 -23.09
CA GLU A 59 14.04 8.30 -23.73
C GLU A 59 15.54 8.12 -23.47
N THR A 60 16.00 6.87 -23.38
CA THR A 60 17.37 6.47 -23.03
C THR A 60 18.51 7.25 -23.73
N PRO A 61 18.39 7.70 -25.00
CA PRO A 61 19.45 8.48 -25.64
C PRO A 61 19.75 9.81 -24.95
N SER A 62 18.78 10.40 -24.25
CA SER A 62 18.84 11.75 -23.71
C SER A 62 19.83 11.91 -22.54
N ASN A 63 20.06 10.85 -21.74
CA ASN A 63 20.82 10.88 -20.48
C ASN A 63 20.43 12.03 -19.52
N THR A 64 19.27 12.67 -19.73
CA THR A 64 18.73 13.75 -18.91
C THR A 64 18.04 13.16 -17.69
N PRO A 65 18.32 13.66 -16.47
CA PRO A 65 17.66 13.17 -15.26
C PRO A 65 16.14 13.34 -15.33
N PRO A 66 15.36 12.35 -14.88
CA PRO A 66 13.93 12.51 -14.74
C PRO A 66 13.58 13.55 -13.67
N GLN A 67 12.35 14.06 -13.74
CA GLN A 67 11.79 15.01 -12.78
C GLN A 67 10.56 14.42 -12.10
N PHE A 68 10.25 14.94 -10.92
CA PHE A 68 9.09 14.54 -10.13
C PHE A 68 8.00 15.62 -10.21
N GLY A 69 6.74 15.21 -10.15
CA GLY A 69 5.62 16.15 -10.08
C GLY A 69 4.25 15.49 -10.12
N VAL A 70 3.25 16.25 -10.59
CA VAL A 70 1.84 15.84 -10.65
C VAL A 70 1.16 16.34 -11.92
N LEU A 71 0.11 15.64 -12.35
CA LEU A 71 -0.78 16.14 -13.41
C LEU A 71 -1.81 17.08 -12.81
N THR A 72 -1.94 18.27 -13.37
CA THR A 72 -2.89 19.30 -12.94
C THR A 72 -4.14 19.31 -13.80
N ASP A 73 -4.03 18.96 -15.08
CA ASP A 73 -5.19 18.79 -15.97
C ASP A 73 -4.94 17.80 -17.10
N ILE A 74 -6.02 17.17 -17.57
CA ILE A 74 -5.99 16.14 -18.61
C ILE A 74 -7.17 16.37 -19.54
N THR A 75 -6.89 16.70 -20.80
CA THR A 75 -7.91 16.97 -21.81
C THR A 75 -7.75 16.06 -23.03
N LYS A 76 -8.76 15.25 -23.33
CA LYS A 76 -8.82 14.40 -24.53
C LYS A 76 -9.67 15.07 -25.61
N ARG A 77 -9.11 15.34 -26.79
CA ARG A 77 -9.81 15.90 -27.96
C ARG A 77 -9.25 15.33 -29.25
N GLN A 78 -10.13 14.93 -30.17
CA GLN A 78 -9.75 14.54 -31.54
C GLN A 78 -8.61 13.50 -31.61
N GLY A 79 -8.61 12.52 -30.70
CA GLY A 79 -7.57 11.47 -30.65
C GLY A 79 -6.23 11.90 -30.05
N GLN A 80 -6.12 13.13 -29.53
CA GLN A 80 -4.98 13.63 -28.78
C GLN A 80 -5.34 13.82 -27.30
N VAL A 81 -4.34 13.70 -26.45
CA VAL A 81 -4.43 13.99 -25.02
C VAL A 81 -3.43 15.09 -24.69
N ARG A 82 -3.92 16.18 -24.13
CA ARG A 82 -3.11 17.27 -23.61
C ARG A 82 -3.05 17.18 -22.10
N LEU A 83 -1.82 17.23 -21.57
CA LEU A 83 -1.52 17.16 -20.15
C LEU A 83 -0.95 18.49 -19.68
N GLU A 84 -1.53 19.01 -18.62
CA GLU A 84 -0.92 20.07 -17.80
C GLU A 84 -0.36 19.43 -16.54
N TYR A 85 0.79 19.92 -16.09
CA TYR A 85 1.51 19.34 -14.97
C TYR A 85 2.24 20.41 -14.16
N GLU A 86 2.56 20.04 -12.93
CA GLU A 86 3.37 20.84 -12.02
C GLU A 86 4.57 20.02 -11.58
N LEU A 87 5.76 20.55 -11.78
CA LEU A 87 7.00 19.94 -11.32
C LEU A 87 7.25 20.30 -9.86
N GLN A 88 7.52 19.28 -9.05
CA GLN A 88 7.78 19.43 -7.63
C GLN A 88 9.24 19.07 -7.33
N PRO A 89 10.03 20.01 -6.78
CA PRO A 89 11.44 19.76 -6.53
C PRO A 89 11.63 18.71 -5.44
N VAL A 90 12.34 17.62 -5.77
CA VAL A 90 12.80 16.59 -4.84
C VAL A 90 14.30 16.46 -5.03
N GLN A 91 15.09 16.57 -3.96
CA GLN A 91 16.55 16.42 -4.03
C GLN A 91 17.09 15.61 -2.84
N PRO A 92 17.93 14.58 -3.08
CA PRO A 92 18.24 14.01 -4.40
C PRO A 92 17.02 13.31 -5.02
N PHE A 93 16.99 13.22 -6.35
CA PHE A 93 16.04 12.40 -7.10
C PHE A 93 16.78 11.46 -8.05
N LEU A 94 16.05 10.66 -8.82
CA LEU A 94 16.60 9.68 -9.76
C LEU A 94 17.44 10.37 -10.85
N SER A 95 18.55 9.74 -11.23
CA SER A 95 19.28 10.02 -12.46
C SER A 95 18.72 9.19 -13.63
N ALA A 96 19.14 9.51 -14.86
CA ALA A 96 18.81 8.70 -16.03
C ALA A 96 19.30 7.24 -15.90
N LYS A 97 20.43 7.04 -15.21
CA LYS A 97 20.97 5.70 -14.94
C LYS A 97 20.14 4.94 -13.92
N ASP A 98 19.65 5.63 -12.89
CA ASP A 98 18.85 5.01 -11.83
C ASP A 98 17.54 4.43 -12.40
N LEU A 99 16.91 5.06 -13.40
CA LEU A 99 15.73 4.49 -14.06
C LEU A 99 16.01 3.15 -14.75
N VAL A 100 17.21 2.98 -15.30
CA VAL A 100 17.64 1.73 -15.92
C VAL A 100 18.05 0.71 -14.85
N THR A 101 18.74 1.16 -13.80
CA THR A 101 19.20 0.29 -12.70
C THR A 101 18.03 -0.26 -11.89
N TYR A 102 17.02 0.55 -11.59
CA TYR A 102 15.85 0.17 -10.79
C TYR A 102 14.63 -0.13 -11.67
N SER A 103 14.84 -0.56 -12.92
CA SER A 103 13.74 -0.79 -13.86
C SER A 103 12.79 -1.88 -13.36
N PHE A 104 13.30 -2.89 -12.65
CA PHE A 104 12.46 -3.95 -12.09
C PHE A 104 11.58 -3.42 -10.94
N GLU A 105 12.17 -2.72 -9.98
CA GLU A 105 11.48 -2.17 -8.81
C GLU A 105 10.43 -1.13 -9.24
N LEU A 106 10.71 -0.35 -10.27
CA LEU A 106 9.82 0.67 -10.80
C LEU A 106 8.80 0.12 -11.83
N ASP A 107 8.81 -1.19 -12.11
CA ASP A 107 7.97 -1.85 -13.11
C ASP A 107 8.11 -1.23 -14.53
N ILE A 108 9.34 -0.90 -14.90
CA ILE A 108 9.73 -0.40 -16.21
C ILE A 108 10.17 -1.58 -17.07
N GLY A 109 9.41 -1.85 -18.12
CA GLY A 109 9.63 -2.92 -19.07
C GLY A 109 10.92 -2.74 -19.86
N LYS A 110 11.43 -3.86 -20.39
CA LYS A 110 12.55 -3.82 -21.33
C LYS A 110 12.17 -2.97 -22.55
N TRP A 111 13.05 -2.05 -22.92
CA TRP A 111 12.88 -1.14 -24.06
C TRP A 111 11.76 -0.08 -23.89
N GLU A 112 11.07 -0.02 -22.75
CA GLU A 112 10.01 0.97 -22.50
C GLU A 112 10.54 2.41 -22.59
N LEU A 113 11.75 2.64 -22.10
CA LEU A 113 12.44 3.94 -22.18
C LEU A 113 12.95 4.29 -23.59
N ASN A 114 12.63 3.52 -24.63
CA ASN A 114 13.03 3.83 -26.01
C ASN A 114 11.88 4.37 -26.85
N ARG A 115 10.77 4.73 -26.21
CA ARG A 115 9.58 5.21 -26.91
C ARG A 115 8.79 6.19 -26.06
N THR A 116 8.34 7.25 -26.71
CA THR A 116 7.48 8.27 -26.12
C THR A 116 6.09 7.70 -25.82
N HIS A 117 5.68 7.72 -24.55
CA HIS A 117 4.41 7.19 -24.07
C HIS A 117 4.07 7.73 -22.67
N TRP A 118 2.85 7.44 -22.21
CA TRP A 118 2.45 7.58 -20.82
C TRP A 118 1.90 6.24 -20.31
N ALA A 119 2.51 5.71 -19.25
CA ALA A 119 2.10 4.48 -18.59
C ALA A 119 1.68 4.74 -17.13
N VAL A 120 0.81 3.87 -16.60
CA VAL A 120 0.47 3.82 -15.17
C VAL A 120 1.04 2.52 -14.59
N LYS A 121 1.83 2.66 -13.53
CA LYS A 121 2.54 1.53 -12.90
C LYS A 121 1.96 1.21 -11.55
N GLU A 122 1.78 -0.06 -11.24
CA GLU A 122 1.22 -0.52 -9.97
C GLU A 122 2.29 -0.75 -8.90
N VAL A 123 3.15 0.25 -8.74
CA VAL A 123 4.24 0.21 -7.77
C VAL A 123 3.98 1.20 -6.65
N ASN A 124 4.42 0.84 -5.44
CA ASN A 124 4.53 1.79 -4.34
C ASN A 124 5.80 2.63 -4.51
N LEU A 125 5.70 3.69 -5.32
CA LEU A 125 6.85 4.53 -5.66
C LEU A 125 7.58 5.08 -4.42
N ALA A 126 6.84 5.46 -3.38
CA ALA A 126 7.44 5.98 -2.15
C ALA A 126 8.26 4.92 -1.40
N LYS A 127 7.84 3.64 -1.41
CA LYS A 127 8.59 2.53 -0.82
C LYS A 127 9.89 2.27 -1.57
N GLU A 128 9.80 2.13 -2.90
CA GLU A 128 10.97 1.79 -3.73
C GLU A 128 12.03 2.89 -3.70
N LEU A 129 11.63 4.16 -3.81
CA LEU A 129 12.57 5.29 -3.75
C LEU A 129 13.18 5.49 -2.35
N ARG A 130 12.48 5.11 -1.28
CA ARG A 130 13.04 5.19 0.08
C ARG A 130 14.22 4.24 0.24
N ALA A 131 14.20 3.07 -0.40
CA ALA A 131 15.31 2.12 -0.37
C ALA A 131 16.59 2.68 -1.03
N THR A 132 16.45 3.66 -1.93
CA THR A 132 17.57 4.34 -2.61
C THR A 132 17.99 5.64 -1.93
N GLY A 133 17.39 5.98 -0.78
CA GLY A 133 17.67 7.21 -0.03
C GLY A 133 16.89 8.43 -0.50
N ILE A 134 15.97 8.30 -1.46
CA ILE A 134 15.12 9.37 -1.96
C ILE A 134 13.85 9.45 -1.12
N THR A 135 13.52 10.65 -0.62
CA THR A 135 12.31 10.90 0.16
C THR A 135 11.32 11.73 -0.64
N LEU A 136 10.18 11.14 -0.99
CA LEU A 136 9.08 11.84 -1.65
C LEU A 136 8.22 12.66 -0.67
N PRO A 137 7.48 13.67 -1.17
CA PRO A 137 6.53 14.45 -0.35
C PRO A 137 5.51 13.57 0.40
N PRO A 138 5.04 14.00 1.59
CA PRO A 138 4.15 13.19 2.44
C PRO A 138 2.87 12.70 1.74
N TRP A 139 2.25 13.55 0.91
CA TRP A 139 1.01 13.22 0.20
C TRP A 139 1.13 12.00 -0.73
N VAL A 140 2.33 11.71 -1.24
CA VAL A 140 2.61 10.53 -2.07
C VAL A 140 2.52 9.25 -1.24
N ARG A 141 2.96 9.31 0.02
CA ARG A 141 2.85 8.19 0.96
C ARG A 141 1.39 7.93 1.30
N ASP A 142 0.61 8.98 1.46
CA ASP A 142 -0.81 8.87 1.82
C ASP A 142 -1.63 8.22 0.69
N ILE A 143 -1.31 8.50 -0.58
CA ILE A 143 -1.91 7.78 -1.72
C ILE A 143 -1.51 6.31 -1.71
N SER A 144 -0.24 6.01 -1.42
CA SER A 144 0.21 4.63 -1.31
C SER A 144 -0.44 3.88 -0.13
N ARG A 145 -1.03 4.58 0.84
CA ARG A 145 -1.78 4.04 2.00
C ARG A 145 -3.29 3.91 1.74
N ALA A 146 -3.81 4.52 0.68
CA ALA A 146 -5.24 4.50 0.36
C ALA A 146 -5.62 3.20 -0.36
N VAL A 147 -5.62 2.08 0.37
CA VAL A 147 -6.26 0.84 -0.08
C VAL A 147 -7.72 0.86 0.33
N ASP A 148 -8.60 0.33 -0.53
CA ASP A 148 -9.99 0.07 -0.16
C ASP A 148 -10.05 -1.20 0.69
N ILE A 149 -10.25 -1.05 2.00
CA ILE A 149 -10.28 -2.17 2.94
C ILE A 149 -11.48 -3.10 2.70
N THR A 150 -12.41 -2.78 1.78
CA THR A 150 -13.50 -3.67 1.35
C THR A 150 -13.06 -4.70 0.31
N THR A 151 -11.92 -4.51 -0.34
CA THR A 151 -11.40 -5.44 -1.36
C THR A 151 -9.94 -5.85 -1.10
N HIS A 152 -9.21 -5.08 -0.31
CA HIS A 152 -7.80 -5.32 -0.02
C HIS A 152 -7.57 -6.55 0.87
N VAL A 153 -6.51 -7.29 0.58
CA VAL A 153 -6.05 -8.45 1.37
C VAL A 153 -4.77 -8.07 2.11
N PHE A 154 -4.78 -8.26 3.43
CA PHE A 154 -3.65 -8.04 4.32
C PHE A 154 -2.86 -9.32 4.57
N ASP A 155 -1.55 -9.19 4.74
CA ASP A 155 -0.71 -10.27 5.25
C ASP A 155 -0.98 -10.50 6.75
N VAL A 156 -1.26 -9.43 7.50
CA VAL A 156 -1.47 -9.49 8.95
C VAL A 156 -2.72 -8.70 9.37
N GLY A 157 -3.62 -9.31 10.13
CA GLY A 157 -4.69 -8.61 10.86
C GLY A 157 -4.37 -8.52 12.35
N LEU A 158 -4.35 -7.30 12.93
CA LEU A 158 -4.12 -7.11 14.37
C LEU A 158 -5.46 -6.96 15.11
N SER A 159 -5.87 -7.96 15.87
CA SER A 159 -7.04 -7.89 16.76
C SER A 159 -6.59 -7.69 18.21
N PHE A 160 -7.19 -6.70 18.88
CA PHE A 160 -6.74 -6.30 20.21
C PHE A 160 -7.82 -5.53 20.98
N PRO A 161 -7.82 -5.59 22.32
CA PRO A 161 -8.65 -4.74 23.16
C PRO A 161 -8.04 -3.35 23.23
N GLY A 162 -8.88 -2.32 23.47
CA GLY A 162 -8.43 -0.93 23.49
C GLY A 162 -7.28 -0.64 24.47
N GLU A 163 -7.18 -1.42 25.55
CA GLU A 163 -6.14 -1.36 26.58
C GLU A 163 -4.75 -1.74 26.04
N ALA A 164 -4.69 -2.64 25.04
CA ALA A 164 -3.44 -3.05 24.40
C ALA A 164 -2.96 -2.06 23.34
N ARG A 165 -3.73 -0.99 23.06
CA ARG A 165 -3.51 -0.09 21.92
C ARG A 165 -2.09 0.47 21.86
N ALA A 166 -1.53 0.93 22.97
CA ALA A 166 -0.18 1.51 22.98
C ALA A 166 0.88 0.50 22.52
N THR A 167 0.77 -0.76 22.96
CA THR A 167 1.66 -1.85 22.54
C THR A 167 1.45 -2.19 21.07
N VAL A 168 0.18 -2.29 20.63
CA VAL A 168 -0.16 -2.66 19.25
C VAL A 168 0.25 -1.59 18.26
N GLU A 169 0.11 -0.31 18.59
CA GLU A 169 0.57 0.82 17.78
C GLU A 169 2.09 0.76 17.55
N ALA A 170 2.86 0.48 18.60
CA ALA A 170 4.31 0.31 18.48
C ALA A 170 4.68 -0.91 17.62
N VAL A 171 3.93 -2.02 17.70
CA VAL A 171 4.13 -3.19 16.84
C VAL A 171 3.75 -2.87 15.39
N ALA A 172 2.65 -2.16 15.16
CA ALA A 172 2.17 -1.74 13.85
C ALA A 172 3.19 -0.84 13.14
N ALA A 173 3.84 0.08 13.85
CA ALA A 173 4.90 0.92 13.30
C ALA A 173 6.11 0.08 12.83
N GLU A 174 6.50 -0.95 13.58
CA GLU A 174 7.58 -1.86 13.18
C GLU A 174 7.17 -2.79 12.03
N LEU A 175 5.91 -3.23 11.98
CA LEU A 175 5.36 -3.96 10.84
C LEU A 175 5.35 -3.10 9.57
N GLU A 176 4.98 -1.82 9.66
CA GLU A 176 5.07 -0.91 8.51
C GLU A 176 6.50 -0.80 7.98
N ARG A 177 7.49 -0.77 8.88
CA ARG A 177 8.90 -0.70 8.51
C ARG A 177 9.42 -1.99 7.87
N ARG A 178 8.89 -3.14 8.28
CA ARG A 178 9.35 -4.48 7.84
C ARG A 178 8.63 -4.97 6.58
N LEU A 179 7.30 -4.95 6.61
CA LEU A 179 6.43 -5.50 5.57
C LEU A 179 6.00 -4.43 4.56
N GLY A 180 5.96 -3.16 4.98
CA GLY A 180 5.51 -2.03 4.18
C GLY A 180 4.07 -1.62 4.49
N PRO A 181 3.61 -0.46 3.96
CA PRO A 181 2.25 0.02 4.17
C PRO A 181 1.22 -0.94 3.56
N ASN A 182 0.03 -1.00 4.16
CA ASN A 182 -1.11 -1.86 3.78
C ASN A 182 -0.86 -3.37 3.77
N SER A 183 0.30 -3.84 4.21
CA SER A 183 0.52 -5.27 4.46
C SER A 183 -0.17 -5.75 5.73
N TYR A 184 -0.49 -4.82 6.64
CA TYR A 184 -1.12 -5.12 7.92
C TYR A 184 -2.36 -4.24 8.14
N PHE A 185 -3.37 -4.80 8.80
CA PHE A 185 -4.54 -4.09 9.25
C PHE A 185 -4.36 -3.61 10.70
N TYR A 186 -4.41 -2.30 10.89
CA TYR A 186 -4.47 -1.61 12.18
C TYR A 186 -5.56 -0.53 12.08
N ASP A 187 -6.51 -0.52 13.03
CA ASP A 187 -7.75 0.25 12.93
C ASP A 187 -7.55 1.76 12.68
N ASN A 188 -6.61 2.38 13.40
CA ASN A 188 -6.33 3.82 13.28
C ASN A 188 -5.75 4.22 11.91
N ASN A 189 -5.24 3.28 11.12
CA ASN A 189 -4.79 3.58 9.75
C ASN A 189 -5.97 3.76 8.78
N TYR A 190 -7.18 3.30 9.14
CA TYR A 190 -8.32 3.20 8.23
C TYR A 190 -9.61 3.80 8.82
N VAL A 191 -9.50 4.76 9.75
CA VAL A 191 -10.64 5.38 10.46
C VAL A 191 -11.76 5.84 9.52
N SER A 192 -11.41 6.46 8.39
CA SER A 192 -12.41 6.94 7.41
C SER A 192 -13.24 5.82 6.78
N GLN A 193 -12.66 4.64 6.60
CA GLN A 193 -13.32 3.48 6.01
C GLN A 193 -14.07 2.64 7.05
N LEU A 194 -13.62 2.68 8.32
CA LEU A 194 -14.27 2.03 9.45
C LEU A 194 -15.48 2.83 9.97
N ALA A 195 -15.54 4.14 9.72
CA ALA A 195 -16.67 5.00 10.11
C ALA A 195 -17.93 4.75 9.26
N ARG A 196 -18.53 3.57 9.40
CA ARG A 196 -19.69 3.12 8.61
C ARG A 196 -20.65 2.22 9.39
N PRO A 197 -21.91 2.09 8.95
CA PRO A 197 -22.83 1.06 9.45
C PRO A 197 -22.30 -0.35 9.16
N SER A 198 -22.75 -1.31 9.98
CA SER A 198 -22.42 -2.75 9.84
C SER A 198 -20.91 -3.03 9.81
N LEU A 199 -20.17 -2.28 10.62
CA LEU A 199 -18.73 -2.41 10.76
C LEU A 199 -18.31 -3.82 11.24
N ASP A 200 -19.19 -4.51 11.96
CA ASP A 200 -19.03 -5.89 12.40
C ASP A 200 -18.83 -6.87 11.23
N ASN A 201 -19.66 -6.79 10.20
CA ASN A 201 -19.53 -7.63 9.01
C ASN A 201 -18.20 -7.39 8.29
N LEU A 202 -17.77 -6.12 8.22
CA LEU A 202 -16.51 -5.77 7.58
C LEU A 202 -15.32 -6.36 8.35
N LEU A 203 -15.30 -6.20 9.68
CA LEU A 203 -14.21 -6.76 10.50
C LEU A 203 -14.18 -8.28 10.46
N GLN A 204 -15.33 -8.95 10.53
CA GLN A 204 -15.40 -10.40 10.39
C GLN A 204 -14.77 -10.86 9.08
N ASP A 205 -15.13 -10.23 7.96
CA ASP A 205 -14.58 -10.55 6.65
C ASP A 205 -13.09 -10.17 6.52
N LEU A 206 -12.66 -9.06 7.14
CA LEU A 206 -11.25 -8.65 7.19
C LEU A 206 -10.38 -9.71 7.87
N TYR A 207 -10.77 -10.17 9.05
CA TYR A 207 -10.00 -11.17 9.79
C TYR A 207 -10.11 -12.55 9.14
N ARG A 208 -11.32 -12.96 8.72
CA ARG A 208 -11.57 -14.32 8.23
C ARG A 208 -11.00 -14.56 6.83
N ASN A 209 -11.32 -13.67 5.89
CA ASN A 209 -11.10 -13.92 4.47
C ASN A 209 -9.96 -13.06 3.91
N ARG A 210 -9.64 -11.93 4.54
CA ARG A 210 -8.71 -10.93 3.99
C ARG A 210 -7.51 -10.64 4.88
N SER A 211 -7.20 -11.52 5.81
CA SER A 211 -5.96 -11.50 6.60
C SER A 211 -5.30 -12.87 6.53
N LYS A 212 -4.07 -12.97 6.00
CA LYS A 212 -3.36 -14.25 5.94
C LYS A 212 -3.06 -14.79 7.34
N LEU A 213 -2.42 -13.96 8.17
CA LEU A 213 -2.19 -14.22 9.59
C LEU A 213 -3.03 -13.27 10.44
N ILE A 214 -3.62 -13.78 11.51
CA ILE A 214 -4.38 -13.02 12.51
C ILE A 214 -3.60 -13.05 13.81
N VAL A 215 -3.15 -11.87 14.24
CA VAL A 215 -2.43 -11.69 15.50
C VAL A 215 -3.41 -11.18 16.53
N VAL A 216 -3.64 -11.98 17.56
CA VAL A 216 -4.64 -11.72 18.58
C VAL A 216 -3.94 -11.35 19.88
N PHE A 217 -4.07 -10.08 20.27
CA PHE A 217 -3.53 -9.58 21.53
C PHE A 217 -4.49 -9.88 22.67
N ILE A 218 -4.16 -10.84 23.51
CA ILE A 218 -5.02 -11.38 24.56
C ILE A 218 -4.57 -10.93 25.96
N GLY A 219 -5.55 -10.68 26.83
CA GLY A 219 -5.36 -10.27 28.23
C GLY A 219 -6.70 -10.25 28.98
N GLY A 220 -6.71 -9.89 30.26
CA GLY A 220 -7.92 -9.91 31.10
C GLY A 220 -9.02 -8.96 30.64
N ASP A 221 -8.65 -7.92 29.88
CA ASP A 221 -9.59 -6.97 29.28
C ASP A 221 -10.14 -7.42 27.93
N TYR A 222 -9.62 -8.51 27.35
CA TYR A 222 -10.01 -8.98 26.02
C TYR A 222 -11.51 -9.24 25.87
N GLN A 223 -12.20 -9.54 26.97
CA GLN A 223 -13.63 -9.86 26.98
C GLN A 223 -14.55 -8.70 27.39
N ARG A 224 -13.99 -7.58 27.87
CA ARG A 224 -14.75 -6.64 28.71
C ARG A 224 -15.47 -5.52 27.95
N LYS A 225 -15.24 -5.32 26.65
CA LYS A 225 -15.77 -4.15 25.89
C LYS A 225 -16.61 -4.50 24.66
N GLU A 226 -17.53 -3.59 24.32
CA GLU A 226 -18.58 -3.69 23.29
C GLU A 226 -18.08 -4.12 21.90
N TRP A 227 -16.86 -3.75 21.53
CA TRP A 227 -16.27 -4.05 20.22
C TRP A 227 -15.59 -5.43 20.15
N CYS A 228 -15.04 -5.90 21.28
CA CYS A 228 -14.26 -7.14 21.35
C CYS A 228 -15.11 -8.38 21.08
N GLY A 229 -16.41 -8.35 21.40
CA GLY A 229 -17.29 -9.52 21.18
C GLY A 229 -17.38 -9.95 19.71
N ILE A 230 -17.26 -9.01 18.77
CA ILE A 230 -17.39 -9.26 17.33
C ILE A 230 -16.09 -9.86 16.76
N GLU A 231 -14.95 -9.23 17.04
CA GLU A 231 -13.64 -9.76 16.62
C GLU A 231 -13.41 -11.13 17.26
N PHE A 232 -13.72 -11.26 18.54
CA PHE A 232 -13.60 -12.51 19.27
C PHE A 232 -14.52 -13.60 18.72
N ARG A 233 -15.72 -13.25 18.23
CA ARG A 233 -16.59 -14.22 17.54
C ARG A 233 -15.96 -14.70 16.24
N ALA A 234 -15.44 -13.79 15.41
CA ALA A 234 -14.74 -14.16 14.18
C ALA A 234 -13.55 -15.08 14.48
N ILE A 235 -12.75 -14.72 15.48
CA ILE A 235 -11.58 -15.49 15.90
C ILE A 235 -12.00 -16.84 16.50
N LYS A 236 -13.06 -16.89 17.33
CA LYS A 236 -13.63 -18.15 17.84
C LYS A 236 -14.07 -19.06 16.70
N GLU A 237 -14.77 -18.54 15.70
CA GLU A 237 -15.21 -19.32 14.54
C GLU A 237 -14.00 -19.87 13.77
N ILE A 238 -12.94 -19.07 13.56
CA ILE A 238 -11.69 -19.53 12.91
C ILE A 238 -10.97 -20.60 13.76
N LEU A 239 -10.92 -20.43 15.09
CA LEU A 239 -10.40 -21.44 16.01
C LEU A 239 -11.20 -22.74 15.95
N MET A 240 -12.52 -22.65 15.83
CA MET A 240 -13.42 -23.81 15.72
C MET A 240 -13.27 -24.53 14.38
N GLU A 241 -12.97 -23.80 13.30
CA GLU A 241 -12.72 -24.35 11.96
C GLU A 241 -11.34 -25.05 11.83
N ARG A 242 -10.56 -25.10 12.91
CA ARG A 242 -9.23 -25.73 13.00
C ARG A 242 -8.18 -25.16 12.05
N ASP A 243 -8.37 -23.95 11.56
CA ASP A 243 -7.36 -23.20 10.81
C ASP A 243 -6.34 -22.54 11.77
N HIS A 244 -5.82 -23.33 12.71
CA HIS A 244 -4.90 -22.87 13.76
C HIS A 244 -3.59 -22.30 13.19
N GLY A 245 -3.26 -22.67 11.95
CA GLY A 245 -2.08 -22.18 11.25
C GLY A 245 -2.09 -20.67 11.07
N ARG A 246 -3.25 -20.03 10.98
CA ARG A 246 -3.39 -18.60 10.71
C ARG A 246 -3.56 -17.73 11.96
N ILE A 247 -3.55 -18.31 13.15
CA ILE A 247 -3.68 -17.55 14.40
C ILE A 247 -2.33 -17.48 15.11
N MET A 248 -2.03 -16.32 15.68
CA MET A 248 -0.89 -16.10 16.56
C MET A 248 -1.33 -15.31 17.78
N PHE A 249 -1.15 -15.88 18.98
CA PHE A 249 -1.47 -15.19 20.22
C PHE A 249 -0.30 -14.34 20.71
N VAL A 250 -0.63 -13.11 21.11
CA VAL A 250 0.28 -12.22 21.84
C VAL A 250 -0.36 -11.89 23.17
N ARG A 251 0.25 -12.33 24.27
CA ARG A 251 -0.31 -12.14 25.62
C ARG A 251 0.19 -10.83 26.22
N THR A 252 -0.73 -9.97 26.65
CA THR A 252 -0.42 -8.65 27.25
C THR A 252 -0.41 -8.69 28.77
N ASP A 253 -1.15 -9.62 29.39
CA ASP A 253 -1.21 -9.83 30.84
C ASP A 253 -1.64 -11.28 31.17
N ASP A 254 -1.75 -11.61 32.46
CA ASP A 254 -2.10 -12.97 32.93
C ASP A 254 -3.61 -13.21 33.08
N GLY A 255 -4.45 -12.28 32.65
CA GLY A 255 -5.89 -12.39 32.73
C GLY A 255 -6.43 -13.56 31.89
N PRO A 256 -7.51 -14.21 32.36
CA PRO A 256 -8.12 -15.32 31.64
C PRO A 256 -8.83 -14.81 30.38
N VAL A 257 -8.73 -15.59 29.30
CA VAL A 257 -9.46 -15.37 28.05
C VAL A 257 -10.13 -16.68 27.68
N GLU A 258 -11.46 -16.67 27.57
CA GLU A 258 -12.25 -17.84 27.14
C GLU A 258 -11.77 -18.32 25.77
N GLY A 259 -11.76 -19.63 25.56
CA GLY A 259 -11.26 -20.21 24.30
C GLY A 259 -9.74 -20.19 24.14
N VAL A 260 -8.99 -19.58 25.07
CA VAL A 260 -7.54 -19.70 25.15
C VAL A 260 -7.18 -20.52 26.40
N PHE A 261 -6.60 -21.70 26.18
CA PHE A 261 -6.22 -22.63 27.22
C PHE A 261 -4.79 -22.41 27.70
N LYS A 262 -4.47 -22.89 28.91
CA LYS A 262 -3.10 -22.82 29.46
C LYS A 262 -2.06 -23.56 28.63
N THR A 263 -2.49 -24.49 27.80
CA THR A 263 -1.65 -25.28 26.89
C THR A 263 -1.36 -24.58 25.57
N ASP A 264 -2.05 -23.48 25.26
CA ASP A 264 -1.85 -22.76 24.01
C ASP A 264 -0.56 -21.94 24.06
N GLY A 265 0.19 -21.95 22.95
CA GLY A 265 1.40 -21.15 22.80
C GLY A 265 1.07 -19.68 22.54
N TYR A 266 1.86 -18.78 23.12
CA TYR A 266 1.75 -17.33 22.92
C TYR A 266 3.11 -16.66 22.97
N VAL A 267 3.21 -15.49 22.33
CA VAL A 267 4.30 -14.54 22.55
C VAL A 267 3.93 -13.64 23.72
N ASP A 268 4.77 -13.55 24.75
CA ASP A 268 4.51 -12.65 25.89
C ASP A 268 5.02 -11.23 25.59
N ALA A 269 4.10 -10.27 25.45
CA ALA A 269 4.43 -8.89 25.14
C ALA A 269 5.17 -8.16 26.26
N ARG A 270 5.21 -8.72 27.47
CA ARG A 270 5.99 -8.19 28.61
C ARG A 270 7.44 -8.64 28.56
N ARG A 271 7.74 -9.71 27.80
CA ARG A 271 9.08 -10.28 27.63
C ARG A 271 9.79 -9.76 26.38
N PHE A 272 9.04 -9.40 25.35
CA PHE A 272 9.59 -9.02 24.05
C PHE A 272 9.22 -7.58 23.69
N THR A 273 10.17 -6.87 23.08
CA THR A 273 9.95 -5.52 22.56
C THR A 273 9.01 -5.54 21.35
N PRO A 274 8.33 -4.43 21.03
CA PRO A 274 7.50 -4.33 19.83
C PRO A 274 8.24 -4.73 18.53
N ALA A 275 9.51 -4.36 18.40
CA ALA A 275 10.35 -4.73 17.25
C ALA A 275 10.64 -6.24 17.15
N GLN A 276 10.75 -6.93 18.28
CA GLN A 276 10.90 -8.40 18.33
C GLN A 276 9.58 -9.08 18.00
N ILE A 277 8.47 -8.62 18.57
CA ILE A 277 7.12 -9.14 18.27
C ILE A 277 6.83 -9.01 16.77
N ALA A 278 7.08 -7.84 16.18
CA ALA A 278 6.94 -7.63 14.74
C ALA A 278 7.83 -8.58 13.91
N GLY A 279 9.02 -8.91 14.40
CA GLY A 279 9.89 -9.91 13.78
C GLY A 279 9.30 -11.32 13.80
N PHE A 280 8.72 -11.74 14.92
CA PHE A 280 8.05 -13.04 15.02
C PHE A 280 6.81 -13.12 14.12
N ILE A 281 6.06 -12.01 14.00
CA ILE A 281 4.91 -11.90 13.09
C ILE A 281 5.38 -12.04 11.63
N GLU A 282 6.43 -11.32 11.24
CA GLU A 282 7.03 -11.40 9.90
C GLU A 282 7.49 -12.84 9.56
N GLU A 283 8.13 -13.53 10.51
CA GLU A 283 8.50 -14.95 10.34
C GLU A 283 7.26 -15.83 10.12
N ARG A 284 6.21 -15.64 10.91
CA ARG A 284 4.95 -16.40 10.79
C ARG A 284 4.26 -16.18 9.45
N VAL A 285 4.23 -14.94 8.96
CA VAL A 285 3.68 -14.61 7.63
C VAL A 285 4.42 -15.35 6.53
N ARG A 286 5.77 -15.39 6.57
CA ARG A 286 6.59 -16.07 5.55
C ARG A 286 6.35 -17.59 5.52
N LEU A 287 5.98 -18.19 6.66
CA LEU A 287 5.67 -19.62 6.76
C LEU A 287 4.26 -20.00 6.27
N LEU A 288 3.39 -19.01 6.06
CA LEU A 288 2.03 -19.20 5.54
C LEU A 288 1.94 -19.04 4.02
N GLY A 289 3.10 -18.91 3.35
CA GLY A 289 3.21 -18.75 1.89
C GLY A 289 2.58 -19.88 1.09
#